data_AF-A0A6S7ICC1-F1
#
_entry.id   AF-A0A6S7ICC1-F1
#
_cell.length_a   1.000
_cell.length_b   1.000
_cell.length_c   1.000
_cell.angle_alpha   90.00
_cell.angle_beta   90.00
_cell.angle_gamma   90.00
#
_symmetry.space_group_name_H-M   'P 1'
#
loop_
_entity.id
_entity.type
_entity.pdbx_description
1 polymer ?
#
loop_
_entity_poly.entity_id
_entity_poly.type
_entity_poly.pdbx_seq_one_letter_code
_entity_poly.pdbx_strand_id
1 'polypeptide(L)'
;MAQLMQGNQSKYVPLSLDKTTILAKIPLHGDQLFEERVRNVKWTYRDGECSVERLDGLEPECADWHAKFTLYKMENKLFVNHASAGEIGTSVASMYRTGKKNAVKNVRNNYNEYSEFHAREVEAHICAAFMQKMSMLKMNGKSLCEYKEYCTETYLIFHFHDNRRPADRECINPMLYYQMIQFQSLLKGSGYLICAVILYVFQSEKVLDIVNKTAELDEKIKSPFACRADGCNKSYLSHSARVRHEIGKHKLVIARFEEINDERDHMGYYFCRCGCAFVFSTRATRNRHEKTIHHATGCEYPEMTPDAQTTHPDYIFNYHQAKLALGLFLLELAECIKEGDGERLYEVYKLALLLFKSRGHTKYAYKVLLYLAKINFLLSHEETFTLKWNRFYNHHGGKGKKSLLILGKNNE
;
A
#
# COMPACT_ATOMS: atom_id res chain seq x y z
N MET A 1 3.56 30.14 -18.39
CA MET A 1 3.88 29.87 -16.97
C MET A 1 4.37 31.12 -16.25
N ALA A 2 5.41 31.82 -16.75
CA ALA A 2 5.91 33.04 -16.10
C ALA A 2 4.83 34.11 -15.83
N GLN A 3 4.01 34.44 -16.84
CA GLN A 3 2.88 35.37 -16.68
C GLN A 3 1.87 34.91 -15.60
N LEU A 4 1.62 33.60 -15.49
CA LEU A 4 0.74 33.04 -14.46
C LEU A 4 1.33 33.27 -13.07
N MET A 5 2.64 33.04 -12.91
CA MET A 5 3.32 33.25 -11.63
C MET A 5 3.37 34.73 -11.25
N GLN A 6 3.66 35.63 -12.20
CA GLN A 6 3.63 37.07 -11.97
C GLN A 6 2.22 37.54 -11.55
N GLY A 7 1.18 37.06 -12.23
CA GLY A 7 -0.21 37.35 -11.89
C GLY A 7 -0.63 36.78 -10.53
N ASN A 8 -0.19 35.56 -10.20
CA ASN A 8 -0.49 34.97 -8.91
C ASN A 8 0.23 35.68 -7.77
N GLN A 9 1.48 36.10 -7.98
CA GLN A 9 2.23 36.81 -6.95
C GLN A 9 1.62 38.18 -6.68
N SER A 10 1.29 38.96 -7.71
CA SER A 10 0.69 40.28 -7.51
C SER A 10 -0.69 40.23 -6.84
N LYS A 11 -1.43 39.14 -7.05
CA LYS A 11 -2.80 39.00 -6.55
C LYS A 11 -2.91 38.32 -5.18
N TYR A 12 -2.06 37.34 -4.90
CA TYR A 12 -2.25 36.44 -3.75
C TYR A 12 -1.12 36.48 -2.74
N VAL A 13 0.08 36.95 -3.10
CA VAL A 13 1.19 37.03 -2.14
C VAL A 13 1.05 38.33 -1.34
N PRO A 14 1.00 38.26 0.00
CA PRO A 14 0.98 39.43 0.85
C PRO A 14 2.29 40.21 0.72
N LEU A 15 2.18 41.49 0.36
CA LEU A 15 3.30 42.42 0.24
C LEU A 15 3.18 43.56 1.24
N SER A 16 4.30 44.18 1.59
CA SER A 16 4.35 45.44 2.33
C SER A 16 3.63 46.57 1.58
N LEU A 17 3.31 47.66 2.28
CA LEU A 17 2.57 48.80 1.70
C LEU A 17 3.25 49.41 0.46
N ASP A 18 4.57 49.40 0.44
CA ASP A 18 5.42 49.85 -0.67
C ASP A 18 5.59 48.79 -1.77
N LYS A 19 5.02 47.59 -1.60
CA LYS A 19 5.04 46.45 -2.55
C LYS A 19 6.43 45.92 -2.92
N THR A 20 7.45 46.25 -2.13
CA THR A 20 8.84 45.81 -2.38
C THR A 20 9.19 44.53 -1.62
N THR A 21 8.52 44.30 -0.49
CA THR A 21 8.88 43.24 0.46
C THR A 21 7.74 42.22 0.58
N ILE A 22 8.13 40.95 0.60
CA ILE A 22 7.22 39.82 0.75
C ILE A 22 6.99 39.58 2.24
N LEU A 23 5.74 39.64 2.68
CA LEU A 23 5.39 39.45 4.08
C LEU A 23 5.22 37.96 4.43
N ALA A 24 4.68 37.17 3.49
CA ALA A 24 4.50 35.74 3.67
C ALA A 24 4.59 35.02 2.32
N LYS A 25 5.24 33.85 2.30
CA LYS A 25 5.26 32.97 1.13
C LYS A 25 3.97 32.17 1.06
N ILE A 26 3.45 31.99 -0.15
CA ILE A 26 2.24 31.23 -0.41
C ILE A 26 2.59 29.95 -1.18
N PRO A 27 2.20 28.76 -0.69
CA PRO A 27 2.46 27.52 -1.40
C PRO A 27 1.62 27.43 -2.68
N LEU A 28 2.30 27.24 -3.81
CA LEU A 28 1.73 27.11 -5.14
C LEU A 28 1.68 25.63 -5.52
N HIS A 29 0.54 25.00 -5.24
CA HIS A 29 0.34 23.56 -5.44
C HIS A 29 -0.01 23.20 -6.88
N GLY A 30 0.63 22.19 -7.44
CA GLY A 30 0.21 21.58 -8.71
C GLY A 30 0.73 20.17 -8.90
N ASP A 31 0.46 19.57 -10.06
CA ASP A 31 1.06 18.28 -10.37
C ASP A 31 2.60 18.40 -10.55
N GLN A 32 3.28 17.28 -10.81
CA GLN A 32 4.75 17.31 -10.91
C GLN A 32 5.24 18.18 -12.06
N LEU A 33 4.52 18.16 -13.18
CA LEU A 33 4.92 18.90 -14.37
C LEU A 33 4.71 20.40 -14.14
N PHE A 34 3.65 20.76 -13.42
CA PHE A 34 3.39 22.13 -12.97
C PHE A 34 4.49 22.61 -12.01
N GLU A 35 4.79 21.85 -10.96
CA GLU A 35 5.85 22.17 -10.00
C GLU A 35 7.20 22.38 -10.69
N GLU A 36 7.59 21.46 -11.58
CA GLU A 36 8.83 21.56 -12.35
C GLU A 36 8.88 22.83 -13.20
N ARG A 37 7.79 23.16 -13.89
CA ARG A 37 7.69 24.38 -14.71
C ARG A 37 7.77 25.65 -13.86
N VAL A 38 7.16 25.65 -12.68
CA VAL A 38 7.22 26.78 -11.73
C VAL A 38 8.65 26.96 -11.24
N ARG A 39 9.33 25.89 -10.84
CA ARG A 39 10.74 25.92 -10.41
C ARG A 39 11.66 26.45 -11.51
N ASN A 40 11.47 26.00 -12.76
CA ASN A 40 12.24 26.50 -13.90
C ASN A 40 12.03 28.00 -14.14
N VAL A 41 10.80 28.49 -13.99
CA VAL A 41 10.53 29.95 -14.05
C VAL A 41 11.25 30.68 -12.93
N LYS A 42 11.18 30.22 -11.67
CA LYS A 42 11.93 30.86 -10.57
C LYS A 42 13.43 30.92 -10.88
N TRP A 43 14.00 29.90 -11.48
CA TRP A 43 15.40 29.92 -11.92
C TRP A 43 15.68 30.97 -12.99
N THR A 44 14.77 31.20 -13.94
CA THR A 44 14.92 32.27 -14.95
C THR A 44 14.89 33.67 -14.33
N TYR A 45 14.07 33.88 -13.29
CA TYR A 45 13.93 35.18 -12.64
C TYR A 45 14.88 35.37 -11.44
N ARG A 46 15.81 34.43 -11.20
CA ARG A 46 16.67 34.45 -10.00
C ARG A 46 17.57 35.68 -9.89
N ASP A 47 17.87 36.32 -11.02
CA ASP A 47 18.76 37.48 -11.10
C ASP A 47 18.02 38.82 -10.86
N GLY A 48 16.73 38.77 -10.48
CA GLY A 48 15.93 39.96 -10.13
C GLY A 48 16.47 40.71 -8.90
N GLU A 49 16.33 42.03 -8.92
CA GLU A 49 16.94 42.94 -7.92
C GLU A 49 16.26 42.82 -6.56
N CYS A 50 14.97 42.48 -6.53
CA CYS A 50 14.20 42.27 -5.31
C CYS A 50 13.47 40.91 -5.28
N SER A 51 13.06 40.48 -4.08
CA SER A 51 12.36 39.21 -3.87
C SER A 51 11.08 39.09 -4.68
N VAL A 52 10.39 40.21 -4.93
CA VAL A 52 9.19 40.25 -5.78
C VAL A 52 9.54 39.96 -7.23
N GLU A 53 10.58 40.58 -7.79
CA GLU A 53 11.01 40.28 -9.17
C GLU A 53 11.47 38.83 -9.35
N ARG A 54 12.12 38.26 -8.32
CA ARG A 54 12.53 36.85 -8.30
C ARG A 54 11.40 35.83 -8.14
N LEU A 55 10.17 36.31 -7.92
CA LEU A 55 9.00 35.48 -7.66
C LEU A 55 9.15 34.64 -6.38
N ASP A 56 9.85 35.17 -5.37
CA ASP A 56 10.17 34.45 -4.13
C ASP A 56 8.95 34.21 -3.24
N GLY A 57 7.83 34.88 -3.52
CA GLY A 57 6.60 34.80 -2.73
C GLY A 57 5.76 33.57 -3.01
N LEU A 58 6.04 32.88 -4.12
CA LEU A 58 5.37 31.63 -4.47
C LEU A 58 6.31 30.46 -4.20
N GLU A 59 5.88 29.53 -3.36
CA GLU A 59 6.66 28.33 -3.03
C GLU A 59 6.08 27.11 -3.79
N PRO A 60 6.76 26.57 -4.81
CA PRO A 60 6.25 25.44 -5.58
C PRO A 60 6.06 24.20 -4.69
N GLU A 61 4.85 23.65 -4.70
CA GLU A 61 4.55 22.42 -3.97
C GLU A 61 3.84 21.39 -4.85
N CYS A 62 4.16 20.12 -4.63
CA CYS A 62 3.49 19.06 -5.33
C CYS A 62 2.16 18.69 -4.65
N ALA A 63 1.07 18.82 -5.39
CA ALA A 63 -0.23 18.31 -5.03
C ALA A 63 -0.29 16.80 -5.24
N ASP A 64 -0.79 16.08 -4.24
CA ASP A 64 -0.89 14.63 -4.21
C ASP A 64 -2.27 14.12 -4.66
N TRP A 65 -2.96 14.86 -5.55
CA TRP A 65 -4.29 14.48 -6.05
C TRP A 65 -4.33 13.05 -6.61
N HIS A 66 -3.30 12.67 -7.36
CA HIS A 66 -3.16 11.34 -7.94
C HIS A 66 -2.76 10.25 -6.92
N ALA A 67 -2.42 10.60 -5.67
CA ALA A 67 -1.97 9.62 -4.68
C ALA A 67 -3.11 8.65 -4.33
N LYS A 68 -4.30 9.15 -3.98
CA LYS A 68 -5.49 8.32 -3.70
C LYS A 68 -5.88 7.46 -4.90
N PHE A 69 -5.93 8.05 -6.09
CA PHE A 69 -6.17 7.33 -7.34
C PHE A 69 -5.15 6.20 -7.57
N THR A 70 -3.87 6.48 -7.31
CA THR A 70 -2.79 5.50 -7.46
C THR A 70 -2.93 4.36 -6.46
N LEU A 71 -3.31 4.64 -5.21
CA LEU A 71 -3.55 3.63 -4.19
C LEU A 71 -4.74 2.73 -4.54
N TYR A 72 -5.84 3.27 -5.08
CA TYR A 72 -6.93 2.43 -5.61
C TYR A 72 -6.48 1.57 -6.80
N LYS A 73 -5.58 2.07 -7.67
CA LYS A 73 -4.99 1.22 -8.71
C LYS A 73 -4.17 0.08 -8.14
N MET A 74 -3.48 0.27 -7.02
CA MET A 74 -2.74 -0.80 -6.36
C MET A 74 -3.67 -1.82 -5.72
N GLU A 75 -4.70 -1.36 -5.01
CA GLU A 75 -5.73 -2.22 -4.44
C GLU A 75 -6.42 -3.06 -5.53
N ASN A 76 -6.80 -2.42 -6.64
CA ASN A 76 -7.42 -3.12 -7.76
C ASN A 76 -6.52 -4.24 -8.28
N LYS A 77 -5.22 -3.97 -8.49
CA LYS A 77 -4.24 -4.99 -8.89
C LYS A 77 -4.08 -6.13 -7.88
N LEU A 78 -4.37 -5.91 -6.61
CA LEU A 78 -4.26 -6.92 -5.55
C LEU A 78 -5.48 -7.82 -5.45
N PHE A 79 -6.68 -7.23 -5.52
CA PHE A 79 -7.89 -7.90 -5.11
C PHE A 79 -8.85 -8.22 -6.27
N VAL A 80 -8.58 -7.68 -7.48
CA VAL A 80 -9.43 -7.87 -8.66
C VAL A 80 -8.77 -8.83 -9.63
N ASN A 81 -9.23 -10.08 -9.62
CA ASN A 81 -8.90 -11.10 -10.61
C ASN A 81 -10.17 -11.58 -11.31
N HIS A 82 -10.33 -11.34 -12.60
CA HIS A 82 -11.55 -11.72 -13.33
C HIS A 82 -11.87 -13.22 -13.26
N ALA A 83 -10.86 -14.09 -13.11
CA ALA A 83 -11.05 -15.52 -12.94
C ALA A 83 -11.79 -15.88 -11.64
N SER A 84 -11.70 -15.01 -10.62
CA SER A 84 -12.34 -15.21 -9.32
C SER A 84 -13.84 -14.84 -9.28
N ALA A 85 -14.48 -14.57 -10.43
CA ALA A 85 -15.89 -14.16 -10.46
C ALA A 85 -16.86 -15.20 -9.84
N GLY A 86 -16.52 -16.48 -9.93
CA GLY A 86 -17.27 -17.57 -9.29
C GLY A 86 -16.88 -17.81 -7.82
N GLU A 87 -15.77 -17.26 -7.36
CA GLU A 87 -15.21 -17.48 -6.02
C GLU A 87 -15.82 -16.50 -5.02
N ILE A 88 -16.78 -17.00 -4.25
CA ILE A 88 -17.50 -16.25 -3.22
C ILE A 88 -16.51 -15.77 -2.16
N GLY A 89 -16.48 -14.45 -1.91
CA GLY A 89 -15.55 -13.80 -0.97
C GLY A 89 -14.54 -12.90 -1.65
N THR A 90 -14.36 -13.05 -2.96
CA THR A 90 -13.46 -12.18 -3.72
C THR A 90 -14.14 -10.87 -4.11
N SER A 91 -13.35 -9.81 -4.32
CA SER A 91 -13.87 -8.52 -4.77
C SER A 91 -14.60 -8.60 -6.10
N VAL A 92 -14.19 -9.49 -7.02
CA VAL A 92 -14.86 -9.66 -8.32
C VAL A 92 -16.24 -10.28 -8.15
N ALA A 93 -16.36 -11.33 -7.35
CA ALA A 93 -17.65 -11.91 -7.01
C ALA A 93 -18.57 -10.87 -6.35
N SER A 94 -18.04 -10.06 -5.43
CA SER A 94 -18.77 -8.94 -4.81
C SER A 94 -19.24 -7.90 -5.84
N MET A 95 -18.39 -7.47 -6.76
CA MET A 95 -18.80 -6.48 -7.78
C MET A 95 -19.92 -6.99 -8.69
N TYR A 96 -19.88 -8.27 -9.11
CA TYR A 96 -20.94 -8.84 -9.93
C TYR A 96 -22.26 -8.97 -9.17
N ARG A 97 -22.22 -9.44 -7.92
CA ARG A 97 -23.41 -9.64 -7.08
C ARG A 97 -24.08 -8.34 -6.70
N THR A 98 -23.30 -7.29 -6.44
CA THR A 98 -23.81 -5.94 -6.13
C THR A 98 -24.20 -5.15 -7.39
N GLY A 99 -23.96 -5.69 -8.57
CA GLY A 99 -24.21 -5.04 -9.85
C GLY A 99 -23.28 -3.86 -10.15
N LYS A 100 -22.18 -3.71 -9.41
CA LYS A 100 -21.11 -2.72 -9.64
C LYS A 100 -20.16 -3.19 -10.76
N LYS A 101 -20.70 -3.63 -11.89
CA LYS A 101 -19.94 -4.24 -13.02
C LYS A 101 -18.91 -3.29 -13.63
N ASN A 102 -19.11 -1.98 -13.55
CA ASN A 102 -18.14 -0.99 -14.04
C ASN A 102 -16.89 -0.87 -13.16
N ALA A 103 -16.99 -1.16 -11.86
CA ALA A 103 -15.84 -1.20 -10.95
C ALA A 103 -14.85 -2.31 -11.32
N VAL A 104 -15.33 -3.41 -11.93
CA VAL A 104 -14.52 -4.56 -12.35
C VAL A 104 -13.55 -4.23 -13.49
N LYS A 105 -13.89 -3.24 -14.34
CA LYS A 105 -13.17 -3.00 -15.61
C LYS A 105 -11.76 -2.46 -15.37
N ASN A 106 -11.67 -1.22 -14.89
CA ASN A 106 -10.41 -0.60 -14.47
C ASN A 106 -10.69 0.70 -13.72
N VAL A 107 -9.82 1.02 -12.76
CA VAL A 107 -9.91 2.26 -11.97
C VAL A 107 -9.66 3.50 -12.83
N ARG A 108 -8.91 3.40 -13.93
CA ARG A 108 -8.49 4.56 -14.73
C ARG A 108 -9.69 5.33 -15.29
N ASN A 109 -10.67 4.60 -15.81
CA ASN A 109 -11.84 5.17 -16.45
C ASN A 109 -13.11 5.04 -15.59
N ASN A 110 -13.06 4.29 -14.49
CA ASN A 110 -14.21 4.03 -13.61
C ASN A 110 -13.84 4.31 -12.14
N TYR A 111 -13.15 5.43 -11.91
CA TYR A 111 -12.65 5.79 -10.57
C TYR A 111 -13.78 5.93 -9.55
N ASN A 112 -14.86 6.63 -9.92
CA ASN A 112 -15.98 6.87 -9.01
C ASN A 112 -16.68 5.55 -8.68
N GLU A 113 -16.93 4.72 -9.67
CA GLU A 113 -17.57 3.42 -9.51
C GLU A 113 -16.73 2.48 -8.64
N TYR A 114 -15.40 2.48 -8.84
CA TYR A 114 -14.49 1.70 -8.00
C TYR A 114 -14.41 2.24 -6.57
N SER A 115 -14.31 3.56 -6.40
CA SER A 115 -14.26 4.21 -5.08
C SER A 115 -15.53 3.95 -4.27
N GLU A 116 -16.70 3.99 -4.91
CA GLU A 116 -17.98 3.66 -4.28
C GLU A 116 -18.06 2.18 -3.90
N PHE A 117 -17.66 1.30 -4.82
CA PHE A 117 -17.62 -0.13 -4.55
C PHE A 117 -16.71 -0.44 -3.36
N HIS A 118 -15.49 0.10 -3.37
CA HIS A 118 -14.51 -0.05 -2.30
C HIS A 118 -15.09 0.36 -0.95
N ALA A 119 -15.66 1.57 -0.85
CA ALA A 119 -16.20 2.07 0.43
C ALA A 119 -17.25 1.11 0.99
N ARG A 120 -18.16 0.64 0.13
CA ARG A 120 -19.19 -0.32 0.50
C ARG A 120 -18.63 -1.68 0.90
N GLU A 121 -17.65 -2.18 0.16
CA GLU A 121 -17.01 -3.47 0.44
C GLU A 121 -16.26 -3.45 1.78
N VAL A 122 -15.58 -2.35 2.09
CA VAL A 122 -14.88 -2.18 3.37
C VAL A 122 -15.87 -2.05 4.53
N GLU A 123 -16.96 -1.29 4.37
CA GLU A 123 -18.05 -1.26 5.35
C GLU A 123 -18.54 -2.68 5.67
N ALA A 124 -18.72 -3.49 4.63
CA ALA A 124 -19.20 -4.85 4.77
C ALA A 124 -18.19 -5.77 5.49
N HIS A 125 -16.87 -5.61 5.24
CA HIS A 125 -15.82 -6.29 6.00
C HIS A 125 -15.76 -5.84 7.48
N ILE A 126 -15.99 -4.56 7.77
CA ILE A 126 -16.07 -4.06 9.16
C ILE A 126 -17.24 -4.71 9.89
N CYS A 127 -18.41 -4.79 9.23
CA CYS A 127 -19.59 -5.44 9.79
C CYS A 127 -19.33 -6.92 10.07
N ALA A 128 -18.70 -7.61 9.12
CA ALA A 128 -18.27 -9.00 9.28
C ALA A 128 -17.38 -9.21 10.50
N ALA A 129 -16.29 -8.43 10.60
CA ALA A 129 -15.34 -8.52 11.71
C ALA A 129 -15.99 -8.22 13.07
N PHE A 130 -16.88 -7.22 13.12
CA PHE A 130 -17.62 -6.88 14.34
C PHE A 130 -18.54 -8.02 14.79
N MET A 131 -19.33 -8.59 13.87
CA MET A 131 -20.24 -9.67 14.20
C MET A 131 -19.50 -10.92 14.68
N GLN A 132 -18.38 -11.26 14.03
CA GLN A 132 -17.51 -12.35 14.49
C GLN A 132 -16.99 -12.06 15.91
N LYS A 133 -16.49 -10.85 16.18
CA LYS A 133 -15.97 -10.46 17.49
C LYS A 133 -17.03 -10.53 18.59
N MET A 134 -18.27 -10.18 18.26
CA MET A 134 -19.41 -10.20 19.18
C MET A 134 -20.09 -11.58 19.27
N SER A 135 -19.52 -12.61 18.63
CA SER A 135 -20.11 -13.95 18.54
C SER A 135 -21.57 -13.93 18.05
N MET A 136 -21.89 -12.97 17.16
CA MET A 136 -23.20 -12.82 16.57
C MET A 136 -23.38 -13.85 15.47
N LEU A 137 -23.88 -15.03 15.86
CA LEU A 137 -24.14 -16.16 14.97
C LEU A 137 -25.49 -16.08 14.28
N LYS A 138 -26.26 -14.99 14.42
CA LYS A 138 -27.57 -14.83 13.78
C LYS A 138 -27.76 -13.43 13.19
N MET A 139 -28.37 -13.36 12.01
CA MET A 139 -29.01 -12.14 11.48
C MET A 139 -30.50 -12.41 11.32
N ASN A 140 -31.34 -11.52 11.86
CA ASN A 140 -32.81 -11.62 11.75
C ASN A 140 -33.38 -12.99 12.17
N GLY A 141 -32.87 -13.53 13.28
CA GLY A 141 -33.37 -14.79 13.85
C GLY A 141 -32.88 -16.07 13.15
N LYS A 142 -32.24 -15.98 11.97
CA LYS A 142 -31.66 -17.13 11.25
C LYS A 142 -30.20 -17.35 11.66
N SER A 143 -29.80 -18.60 11.86
CA SER A 143 -28.41 -18.90 12.20
C SER A 143 -27.50 -18.81 10.98
N LEU A 144 -26.32 -18.20 11.15
CA LEU A 144 -25.25 -18.17 10.15
C LEU A 144 -24.76 -19.58 9.82
N CYS A 145 -24.96 -20.57 10.71
CA CYS A 145 -24.59 -21.97 10.52
C CYS A 145 -25.63 -22.85 9.77
N GLU A 146 -26.89 -22.41 9.62
CA GLU A 146 -27.87 -23.09 8.75
C GLU A 146 -27.59 -22.83 7.26
N TYR A 147 -26.74 -21.86 6.95
CA TYR A 147 -26.17 -21.63 5.62
C TYR A 147 -24.80 -22.35 5.51
N LYS A 148 -24.84 -23.68 5.51
CA LYS A 148 -23.72 -24.64 5.66
C LYS A 148 -22.56 -24.60 4.63
N GLU A 149 -22.45 -23.59 3.78
CA GLU A 149 -21.44 -23.57 2.69
C GLU A 149 -20.42 -22.43 2.75
N TYR A 150 -20.49 -21.48 3.70
CA TYR A 150 -19.75 -20.21 3.55
C TYR A 150 -19.07 -19.72 4.84
N CYS A 151 -17.91 -19.06 4.67
CA CYS A 151 -17.26 -18.29 5.73
C CYS A 151 -18.15 -17.10 6.12
N THR A 152 -18.37 -16.91 7.43
CA THR A 152 -19.20 -15.87 8.06
C THR A 152 -18.88 -14.45 7.56
N GLU A 153 -17.63 -14.18 7.18
CA GLU A 153 -17.20 -12.87 6.66
C GLU A 153 -17.77 -12.55 5.27
N THR A 154 -17.86 -13.57 4.41
CA THR A 154 -18.28 -13.44 3.02
C THR A 154 -19.78 -13.17 2.87
N TYR A 155 -20.59 -13.73 3.77
CA TYR A 155 -22.04 -13.57 3.75
C TYR A 155 -22.50 -12.22 4.34
N LEU A 156 -21.76 -11.69 5.30
CA LEU A 156 -22.04 -10.37 5.86
C LEU A 156 -21.67 -9.26 4.89
N ILE A 157 -20.64 -9.48 4.06
CA ILE A 157 -20.37 -8.62 2.91
C ILE A 157 -21.59 -8.61 1.98
N PHE A 158 -22.16 -9.78 1.67
CA PHE A 158 -23.33 -9.96 0.81
C PHE A 158 -24.59 -9.19 1.27
N HIS A 159 -24.97 -9.28 2.55
CA HIS A 159 -26.26 -8.76 3.01
C HIS A 159 -26.33 -7.22 3.10
N PHE A 160 -25.20 -6.55 3.36
CA PHE A 160 -25.15 -5.08 3.41
C PHE A 160 -25.24 -4.43 2.03
N HIS A 161 -24.89 -5.15 0.97
CA HIS A 161 -24.88 -4.62 -0.38
C HIS A 161 -26.19 -4.83 -1.16
N ASP A 162 -27.04 -5.80 -0.80
CA ASP A 162 -28.23 -6.20 -1.58
C ASP A 162 -29.51 -5.36 -1.27
N ASN A 163 -29.35 -4.05 -1.03
CA ASN A 163 -30.47 -3.12 -0.80
C ASN A 163 -31.18 -2.73 -2.11
N ARG A 164 -31.62 -3.72 -2.90
CA ARG A 164 -32.42 -3.50 -4.13
C ARG A 164 -33.93 -3.51 -3.94
N ARG A 165 -34.46 -3.55 -2.71
CA ARG A 165 -35.90 -3.37 -2.46
C ARG A 165 -36.16 -2.36 -1.34
N PRO A 166 -36.99 -1.33 -1.58
CA PRO A 166 -37.41 -0.37 -0.55
C PRO A 166 -38.10 -1.02 0.65
N ALA A 167 -38.69 -2.21 0.47
CA ALA A 167 -39.40 -2.95 1.51
C ALA A 167 -38.49 -3.60 2.57
N ASP A 168 -37.19 -3.78 2.29
CA ASP A 168 -36.27 -4.47 3.20
C ASP A 168 -35.42 -3.49 4.06
N ARG A 169 -35.72 -2.18 4.01
CA ARG A 169 -35.11 -1.18 4.91
C ARG A 169 -35.47 -1.40 6.38
N GLU A 170 -36.47 -2.22 6.66
CA GLU A 170 -36.87 -2.64 8.02
C GLU A 170 -36.05 -3.83 8.55
N CYS A 171 -35.13 -4.41 7.75
CA CYS A 171 -34.47 -5.68 8.04
C CYS A 171 -33.14 -5.58 8.79
N ILE A 172 -32.75 -4.40 9.28
CA ILE A 172 -31.72 -4.28 10.31
C ILE A 172 -32.44 -3.74 11.54
N ASN A 173 -32.35 -4.44 12.68
CA ASN A 173 -32.87 -3.91 13.94
C ASN A 173 -32.41 -2.44 14.06
N PRO A 174 -33.34 -1.46 14.13
CA PRO A 174 -33.01 -0.05 14.09
C PRO A 174 -31.95 0.33 15.12
N MET A 175 -31.91 -0.37 16.25
CA MET A 175 -30.92 -0.19 17.31
C MET A 175 -29.51 -0.66 16.89
N LEU A 176 -29.40 -1.75 16.13
CA LEU A 176 -28.15 -2.26 15.55
C LEU A 176 -27.64 -1.35 14.42
N TYR A 177 -28.54 -0.88 13.54
CA TYR A 177 -28.18 0.11 12.52
C TYR A 177 -27.68 1.42 13.16
N TYR A 178 -28.33 1.87 14.24
CA TYR A 178 -27.92 3.06 14.99
C TYR A 178 -26.60 2.85 15.74
N GLN A 179 -26.38 1.69 16.37
CA GLN A 179 -25.12 1.33 17.02
C GLN A 179 -23.99 1.15 16.01
N MET A 180 -24.26 0.64 14.80
CA MET A 180 -23.29 0.54 13.72
C MET A 180 -22.98 1.89 13.08
N ILE A 181 -23.97 2.77 12.93
CA ILE A 181 -23.74 4.18 12.55
C ILE A 181 -22.94 4.88 13.64
N GLN A 182 -23.23 4.65 14.92
CA GLN A 182 -22.47 5.22 16.03
C GLN A 182 -21.05 4.66 16.08
N PHE A 183 -20.82 3.36 15.85
CA PHE A 183 -19.49 2.74 15.78
C PHE A 183 -18.71 3.22 14.55
N GLN A 184 -19.35 3.32 13.39
CA GLN A 184 -18.77 3.95 12.21
C GLN A 184 -18.50 5.44 12.44
N SER A 185 -19.35 6.17 13.15
CA SER A 185 -19.16 7.58 13.51
C SER A 185 -18.04 7.75 14.55
N LEU A 186 -17.89 6.81 15.49
CA LEU A 186 -16.78 6.70 16.43
C LEU A 186 -15.46 6.43 15.70
N LEU A 187 -15.45 5.49 14.74
CA LEU A 187 -14.29 5.21 13.89
C LEU A 187 -13.95 6.38 12.95
N LYS A 188 -14.95 7.08 12.41
CA LYS A 188 -14.79 8.24 11.50
C LYS A 188 -14.39 9.52 12.23
N GLY A 189 -14.83 9.70 13.48
CA GLY A 189 -14.71 10.95 14.24
C GLY A 189 -13.53 11.03 15.21
N SER A 190 -12.74 9.97 15.34
CA SER A 190 -11.68 9.92 16.35
C SER A 190 -10.41 9.36 15.71
N GLY A 191 -9.23 9.87 16.06
CA GLY A 191 -7.91 9.43 15.54
C GLY A 191 -7.55 7.96 15.82
N TYR A 192 -8.52 7.14 16.20
CA TYR A 192 -8.42 5.71 16.48
C TYR A 192 -8.27 4.88 15.22
N LEU A 193 -8.63 5.37 14.02
CA LEU A 193 -8.38 4.62 12.78
C LEU A 193 -6.87 4.48 12.49
N ILE A 194 -6.07 5.49 12.81
CA ILE A 194 -4.60 5.42 12.71
C ILE A 194 -4.05 4.41 13.72
N CYS A 195 -4.50 4.43 14.98
CA CYS A 195 -4.12 3.42 15.97
C CYS A 195 -4.56 2.02 15.54
N ALA A 196 -5.77 1.86 14.98
CA ALA A 196 -6.25 0.58 14.47
C ALA A 196 -5.44 0.13 13.26
N VAL A 197 -5.13 1.00 12.29
CA VAL A 197 -4.28 0.64 11.15
C VAL A 197 -2.86 0.30 11.60
N ILE A 198 -2.27 1.04 12.53
CA ILE A 198 -0.92 0.75 13.07
C ILE A 198 -0.94 -0.56 13.87
N LEU A 199 -1.90 -0.78 14.76
CA LEU A 199 -1.99 -2.01 15.56
C LEU A 199 -2.34 -3.24 14.71
N TYR A 200 -3.25 -3.10 13.74
CA TYR A 200 -3.80 -4.21 12.96
C TYR A 200 -2.98 -4.55 11.70
N VAL A 201 -2.37 -3.54 11.04
CA VAL A 201 -1.54 -3.74 9.84
C VAL A 201 -0.09 -4.02 10.19
N PHE A 202 0.44 -3.39 11.24
CA PHE A 202 1.85 -3.53 11.59
C PHE A 202 2.12 -4.48 12.73
N GLN A 203 1.12 -4.84 13.56
CA GLN A 203 1.32 -5.63 14.79
C GLN A 203 2.62 -5.17 15.46
N SER A 204 2.68 -3.95 16.01
CA SER A 204 3.92 -3.20 16.28
C SER A 204 5.15 -3.99 16.79
N GLU A 205 4.94 -5.08 17.55
CA GLU A 205 5.97 -6.06 17.92
C GLU A 205 6.70 -6.69 16.72
N LYS A 206 6.00 -7.03 15.64
CA LYS A 206 6.55 -7.59 14.39
C LYS A 206 7.35 -6.58 13.57
N VAL A 207 7.08 -5.28 13.67
CA VAL A 207 7.89 -4.29 12.95
C VAL A 207 9.28 -4.20 13.54
N LEU A 208 9.40 -4.19 14.87
CA LEU A 208 10.71 -4.26 15.51
C LEU A 208 11.45 -5.55 15.14
N ASP A 209 10.74 -6.69 15.15
CA ASP A 209 11.32 -7.97 14.76
C ASP A 209 11.76 -7.99 13.28
N ILE A 210 10.97 -7.39 12.37
CA ILE A 210 11.34 -7.24 10.96
C ILE A 210 12.55 -6.32 10.82
N VAL A 211 12.55 -5.15 11.49
CA VAL A 211 13.67 -4.19 11.46
C VAL A 211 14.95 -4.85 11.95
N ASN A 212 14.89 -5.56 13.08
CA ASN A 212 16.00 -6.33 13.63
C ASN A 212 16.47 -7.43 12.68
N LYS A 213 15.55 -8.20 12.07
CA LYS A 213 15.87 -9.20 11.06
C LYS A 213 16.51 -8.59 9.81
N THR A 214 16.08 -7.42 9.35
CA THR A 214 16.75 -6.72 8.24
C THR A 214 18.15 -6.26 8.63
N ALA A 215 18.34 -5.72 9.85
CA ALA A 215 19.67 -5.34 10.34
C ALA A 215 20.61 -6.56 10.45
N GLU A 216 20.13 -7.67 11.01
CA GLU A 216 20.86 -8.94 11.06
C GLU A 216 21.18 -9.51 9.68
N LEU A 217 20.24 -9.42 8.73
CA LEU A 217 20.46 -9.83 7.35
C LEU A 217 21.48 -8.94 6.65
N ASP A 218 21.44 -7.62 6.86
CA ASP A 218 22.41 -6.67 6.30
C ASP A 218 23.81 -6.89 6.88
N GLU A 219 23.93 -7.26 8.16
CA GLU A 219 25.22 -7.66 8.76
C GLU A 219 25.71 -9.02 8.25
N LYS A 220 24.81 -9.99 8.06
CA LYS A 220 25.14 -11.31 7.47
C LYS A 220 25.54 -11.19 6.00
N ILE A 221 24.94 -10.27 5.24
CA ILE A 221 25.31 -9.99 3.84
C ILE A 221 26.72 -9.38 3.75
N LYS A 222 27.15 -8.62 4.77
CA LYS A 222 28.50 -8.04 4.83
C LYS A 222 29.59 -9.06 5.18
N SER A 223 29.22 -10.22 5.73
CA SER A 223 30.16 -11.27 6.12
C SER A 223 30.47 -12.20 4.94
N PRO A 224 31.73 -12.31 4.49
CA PRO A 224 32.07 -13.14 3.34
C PRO A 224 31.97 -14.65 3.68
N PHE A 225 31.36 -15.42 2.78
CA PHE A 225 31.16 -16.87 2.91
C PHE A 225 32.47 -17.63 2.73
N ALA A 226 33.11 -18.04 3.82
CA ALA A 226 34.33 -18.85 3.80
C ALA A 226 34.06 -20.28 3.29
N CYS A 227 35.00 -20.84 2.52
CA CYS A 227 34.98 -22.23 2.07
C CYS A 227 35.16 -23.18 3.26
N ARG A 228 34.40 -24.28 3.27
CA ARG A 228 34.44 -25.28 4.34
C ARG A 228 35.46 -26.40 4.15
N ALA A 229 36.20 -26.40 3.03
CA ALA A 229 37.21 -27.42 2.78
C ALA A 229 38.42 -27.23 3.70
N ASP A 230 38.91 -28.31 4.31
CA ASP A 230 40.12 -28.28 5.12
C ASP A 230 41.30 -27.73 4.30
N GLY A 231 41.95 -26.69 4.82
CA GLY A 231 43.06 -26.02 4.16
C GLY A 231 42.67 -24.99 3.08
N CYS A 232 41.39 -24.63 2.91
CA CYS A 232 40.96 -23.63 1.94
C CYS A 232 40.58 -22.28 2.57
N ASN A 233 41.40 -21.25 2.35
CA ASN A 233 41.18 -19.89 2.86
C ASN A 233 40.36 -18.98 1.93
N LYS A 234 39.60 -19.53 0.99
CA LYS A 234 38.83 -18.72 0.03
C LYS A 234 37.49 -18.30 0.62
N SER A 235 37.11 -17.04 0.41
CA SER A 235 35.83 -16.48 0.84
C SER A 235 35.08 -15.83 -0.33
N TYR A 236 33.75 -15.86 -0.29
CA TYR A 236 32.89 -15.42 -1.39
C TYR A 236 31.83 -14.42 -0.92
N LEU A 237 31.45 -13.48 -1.78
CA LEU A 237 30.36 -12.54 -1.49
C LEU A 237 28.97 -13.17 -1.54
N SER A 238 28.82 -14.33 -2.19
CA SER A 238 27.56 -15.04 -2.27
C SER A 238 27.73 -16.51 -1.90
N HIS A 239 26.74 -17.01 -1.17
CA HIS A 239 26.62 -18.41 -0.80
C HIS A 239 26.72 -19.33 -2.03
N SER A 240 26.04 -18.97 -3.13
CA SER A 240 26.06 -19.76 -4.37
C SER A 240 27.45 -19.84 -5.03
N ALA A 241 28.26 -18.80 -4.90
CA ALA A 241 29.65 -18.83 -5.37
C ALA A 241 30.54 -19.70 -4.48
N ARG A 242 30.34 -19.67 -3.15
CA ARG A 242 31.03 -20.58 -2.21
C ARG A 242 30.73 -22.04 -2.55
N VAL A 243 29.45 -22.41 -2.65
CA VAL A 243 29.04 -23.79 -2.94
C VAL A 243 29.58 -24.28 -4.29
N ARG A 244 29.57 -23.41 -5.31
CA ARG A 244 30.16 -23.73 -6.62
C ARG A 244 31.65 -24.02 -6.52
N HIS A 245 32.38 -23.26 -5.71
CA HIS A 245 33.79 -23.51 -5.46
C HIS A 245 34.04 -24.82 -4.70
N GLU A 246 33.27 -25.08 -3.64
CA GLU A 246 33.36 -26.29 -2.81
C GLU A 246 33.16 -27.55 -3.67
N ILE A 247 32.11 -27.58 -4.49
CA ILE A 247 31.82 -28.74 -5.35
C ILE A 247 32.82 -28.82 -6.51
N GLY A 248 33.15 -27.70 -7.16
CA GLY A 248 34.00 -27.70 -8.36
C GLY A 248 35.48 -27.95 -8.09
N LYS A 249 36.03 -27.44 -6.98
CA LYS A 249 37.47 -27.54 -6.66
C LYS A 249 37.78 -28.61 -5.63
N HIS A 250 36.90 -28.80 -4.65
CA HIS A 250 37.15 -29.72 -3.56
C HIS A 250 36.30 -30.99 -3.65
N LYS A 251 35.40 -31.07 -4.64
CA LYS A 251 34.43 -32.17 -4.78
C LYS A 251 33.71 -32.48 -3.47
N LEU A 252 33.50 -31.45 -2.64
CA LEU A 252 32.78 -31.57 -1.40
C LEU A 252 31.32 -31.85 -1.72
N VAL A 253 30.94 -33.13 -1.67
CA VAL A 253 29.55 -33.56 -1.68
C VAL A 253 29.05 -33.35 -0.25
N ILE A 254 28.26 -32.31 -0.04
CA ILE A 254 27.55 -32.12 1.23
C ILE A 254 26.67 -33.35 1.40
N ALA A 255 26.85 -34.08 2.51
CA ALA A 255 26.07 -35.27 2.82
C ALA A 255 24.58 -34.98 2.59
N ARG A 256 23.98 -35.76 1.70
CA ARG A 256 22.55 -35.71 1.39
C ARG A 256 21.81 -36.07 2.67
N PHE A 257 20.85 -35.26 3.10
CA PHE A 257 20.11 -35.54 4.31
C PHE A 257 19.25 -36.79 4.12
N GLU A 258 19.56 -37.82 4.89
CA GLU A 258 18.68 -38.96 5.17
C GLU A 258 17.74 -38.68 6.37
N GLU A 259 17.77 -37.49 6.99
CA GLU A 259 17.05 -37.28 8.26
C GLU A 259 16.06 -36.11 8.33
N ILE A 260 15.90 -35.28 7.31
CA ILE A 260 14.84 -34.26 7.29
C ILE A 260 14.35 -34.12 5.85
N ASN A 261 13.03 -34.21 5.63
CA ASN A 261 12.33 -34.03 4.34
C ASN A 261 12.49 -32.61 3.72
N ASP A 262 13.59 -31.89 3.97
CA ASP A 262 13.83 -30.56 3.44
C ASP A 262 14.78 -30.61 2.23
N GLU A 263 14.28 -30.21 1.06
CA GLU A 263 15.05 -30.10 -0.20
C GLU A 263 16.09 -28.94 -0.18
N ARG A 264 16.22 -28.23 0.95
CA ARG A 264 17.05 -27.04 1.11
C ARG A 264 18.28 -27.30 1.98
N ASP A 265 19.30 -26.48 1.80
CA ASP A 265 20.44 -26.45 2.73
C ASP A 265 20.13 -25.70 4.03
N HIS A 266 21.10 -25.72 4.94
CA HIS A 266 21.09 -24.93 6.19
C HIS A 266 20.87 -23.42 6.01
N MET A 267 20.97 -22.88 4.78
CA MET A 267 20.72 -21.47 4.45
C MET A 267 19.43 -21.28 3.63
N GLY A 268 18.63 -22.33 3.45
CA GLY A 268 17.34 -22.30 2.75
C GLY A 268 17.42 -22.36 1.22
N TYR A 269 18.59 -22.64 0.63
CA TYR A 269 18.77 -22.75 -0.82
C TYR A 269 18.51 -24.17 -1.33
N TYR A 270 17.89 -24.29 -2.50
CA TYR A 270 17.60 -25.55 -3.17
C TYR A 270 18.80 -26.01 -4.00
N PHE A 271 19.27 -27.24 -3.75
CA PHE A 271 20.28 -27.86 -4.60
C PHE A 271 19.69 -28.37 -5.91
N CYS A 272 20.53 -28.36 -6.95
CA CYS A 272 20.31 -29.16 -8.14
C CYS A 272 20.28 -30.65 -7.79
N ARG A 273 19.16 -31.35 -8.04
CA ARG A 273 19.04 -32.79 -7.75
C ARG A 273 19.99 -33.64 -8.60
N CYS A 274 20.39 -33.12 -9.76
CA CYS A 274 21.38 -33.73 -10.63
C CYS A 274 22.83 -33.59 -10.11
N GLY A 275 23.04 -33.01 -8.92
CA GLY A 275 24.37 -32.86 -8.32
C GLY A 275 25.27 -31.83 -9.02
N CYS A 276 24.70 -31.02 -9.90
CA CYS A 276 25.41 -29.91 -10.50
C CYS A 276 25.70 -28.85 -9.42
N ALA A 277 26.85 -28.20 -9.48
CA ALA A 277 27.36 -27.30 -8.43
C ALA A 277 26.54 -26.00 -8.20
N PHE A 278 25.29 -25.96 -8.67
CA PHE A 278 24.38 -24.83 -8.59
C PHE A 278 23.35 -25.02 -7.47
N VAL A 279 23.13 -23.93 -6.75
CA VAL A 279 22.10 -23.75 -5.72
C VAL A 279 21.21 -22.57 -6.06
N PHE A 280 19.93 -22.65 -5.71
CA PHE A 280 18.90 -21.70 -6.12
C PHE A 280 18.09 -21.22 -4.93
N SER A 281 17.72 -19.94 -4.91
CA SER A 281 16.89 -19.37 -3.83
C SER A 281 15.44 -19.85 -3.86
N THR A 282 14.95 -20.35 -5.00
CA THR A 282 13.57 -20.83 -5.14
C THR A 282 13.48 -22.14 -5.90
N ARG A 283 12.50 -22.98 -5.50
CA ARG A 283 12.18 -24.27 -6.13
C ARG A 283 11.91 -24.15 -7.63
N ALA A 284 11.17 -23.11 -8.05
CA ALA A 284 10.82 -22.89 -9.45
C ALA A 284 12.05 -22.63 -10.33
N THR A 285 13.05 -21.90 -9.82
CA THR A 285 14.28 -21.60 -10.57
C THR A 285 15.16 -22.84 -10.72
N ARG A 286 15.22 -23.65 -9.64
CA ARG A 286 15.87 -24.96 -9.64
C ARG A 286 15.22 -25.92 -10.65
N ASN A 287 13.89 -26.04 -10.62
CA ASN A 287 13.14 -26.88 -11.57
C ASN A 287 13.37 -26.45 -13.03
N ARG A 288 13.38 -25.13 -13.29
CA ARG A 288 13.68 -24.60 -14.63
C ARG A 288 15.10 -24.96 -15.06
N HIS A 289 16.08 -24.77 -14.18
CA HIS A 289 17.47 -25.13 -14.45
C HIS A 289 17.62 -26.62 -14.79
N GLU A 290 17.05 -27.50 -13.95
CA GLU A 290 17.02 -28.95 -14.20
C GLU A 290 16.41 -29.26 -15.56
N LYS A 291 15.30 -28.60 -15.91
CA LYS A 291 14.63 -28.78 -17.20
C LYS A 291 15.41 -28.21 -18.39
N THR A 292 16.26 -27.22 -18.21
CA THR A 292 17.01 -26.61 -19.32
C THR A 292 18.39 -27.22 -19.52
N ILE A 293 19.05 -27.63 -18.44
CA ILE A 293 20.45 -28.06 -18.46
C ILE A 293 20.56 -29.59 -18.35
N HIS A 294 19.67 -30.24 -17.59
CA HIS A 294 19.79 -31.67 -17.29
C HIS A 294 18.81 -32.58 -18.04
N HIS A 295 17.88 -32.00 -18.79
CA HIS A 295 16.90 -32.72 -19.62
C HIS A 295 17.54 -33.50 -20.78
N ALA A 296 18.80 -33.20 -21.13
CA ALA A 296 19.56 -33.91 -22.16
C ALA A 296 20.38 -35.10 -21.61
N THR A 297 20.52 -35.24 -20.29
CA THR A 297 21.45 -36.19 -19.65
C THR A 297 20.79 -37.45 -19.06
N GLY A 298 19.48 -37.66 -19.26
CA GLY A 298 18.81 -38.91 -18.86
C GLY A 298 18.77 -39.22 -17.36
N CYS A 299 18.86 -38.19 -16.50
CA CYS A 299 18.81 -38.38 -15.05
C CYS A 299 17.37 -38.66 -14.60
N GLU A 300 17.09 -39.88 -14.11
CA GLU A 300 15.78 -40.28 -13.59
C GLU A 300 15.48 -39.60 -12.25
N TYR A 301 14.25 -39.12 -12.08
CA TYR A 301 13.80 -38.41 -10.89
C TYR A 301 13.16 -39.39 -9.90
N PRO A 302 13.49 -39.34 -8.60
CA PRO A 302 12.64 -39.95 -7.57
C PRO A 302 11.24 -39.31 -7.60
N GLU A 303 10.20 -40.14 -7.60
CA GLU A 303 8.81 -39.68 -7.52
C GLU A 303 8.57 -38.85 -6.25
N MET A 304 7.79 -37.79 -6.39
CA MET A 304 7.36 -36.95 -5.28
C MET A 304 6.47 -37.76 -4.33
N THR A 305 6.94 -38.00 -3.11
CA THR A 305 6.01 -38.33 -2.02
C THR A 305 5.19 -37.08 -1.68
N PRO A 306 3.85 -37.18 -1.52
CA PRO A 306 3.04 -36.08 -1.02
C PRO A 306 3.57 -35.62 0.34
N ASP A 307 3.85 -34.33 0.48
CA ASP A 307 4.37 -33.74 1.71
C ASP A 307 3.46 -34.05 2.92
N ALA A 308 4.10 -34.41 4.03
CA ALA A 308 3.47 -34.42 5.34
C ALA A 308 2.89 -33.04 5.66
N GLN A 309 1.70 -33.03 6.26
CA GLN A 309 0.90 -31.85 6.61
C GLN A 309 1.73 -30.72 7.21
N THR A 310 2.17 -29.79 6.36
CA THR A 310 2.52 -28.44 6.78
C THR A 310 1.21 -27.72 7.05
N THR A 311 1.08 -27.05 8.20
CA THR A 311 -0.04 -26.17 8.49
C THR A 311 -0.08 -25.08 7.43
N HIS A 312 -0.85 -25.29 6.36
CA HIS A 312 -0.97 -24.33 5.28
C HIS A 312 -1.54 -23.02 5.85
N PRO A 313 -0.93 -21.86 5.55
CA PRO A 313 -1.48 -20.58 5.99
C PRO A 313 -2.88 -20.39 5.41
N ASP A 314 -3.81 -19.92 6.23
CA ASP A 314 -5.19 -19.65 5.81
C ASP A 314 -5.22 -18.49 4.81
N TYR A 315 -5.20 -18.83 3.53
CA TYR A 315 -5.18 -17.85 2.44
C TYR A 315 -6.47 -17.03 2.35
N ILE A 316 -7.60 -17.54 2.84
CA ILE A 316 -8.89 -16.84 2.85
C ILE A 316 -8.86 -15.77 3.94
N PHE A 317 -8.48 -16.16 5.16
CA PHE A 317 -8.31 -15.21 6.26
C PHE A 317 -7.29 -14.12 5.91
N ASN A 318 -6.13 -14.50 5.36
CA ASN A 318 -5.10 -13.55 4.94
C ASN A 318 -5.60 -12.58 3.86
N TYR A 319 -6.43 -13.05 2.91
CA TYR A 319 -7.05 -12.20 1.89
C TYR A 319 -7.98 -11.16 2.53
N HIS A 320 -8.93 -11.59 3.36
CA HIS A 320 -9.90 -10.68 3.99
C HIS A 320 -9.24 -9.74 5.00
N GLN A 321 -8.25 -10.20 5.75
CA GLN A 321 -7.46 -9.36 6.64
C GLN A 321 -6.70 -8.28 5.86
N ALA A 322 -6.01 -8.65 4.78
CA ALA A 322 -5.30 -7.70 3.93
C ALA A 322 -6.25 -6.70 3.26
N LYS A 323 -7.44 -7.17 2.85
CA LYS A 323 -8.48 -6.34 2.24
C LYS A 323 -9.04 -5.33 3.23
N LEU A 324 -9.37 -5.76 4.44
CA LEU A 324 -9.84 -4.88 5.51
C LEU A 324 -8.76 -3.87 5.92
N ALA A 325 -7.51 -4.32 6.07
CA ALA A 325 -6.37 -3.46 6.38
C ALA A 325 -6.19 -2.33 5.36
N LEU A 326 -6.10 -2.66 4.07
CA LEU A 326 -5.94 -1.66 3.02
C LEU A 326 -7.20 -0.81 2.85
N GLY A 327 -8.37 -1.41 3.10
CA GLY A 327 -9.67 -0.76 3.16
C GLY A 327 -9.74 0.37 4.17
N LEU A 328 -9.41 0.08 5.42
CA LEU A 328 -9.36 1.04 6.51
C LEU A 328 -8.36 2.16 6.24
N PHE A 329 -7.17 1.82 5.70
CA PHE A 329 -6.18 2.82 5.30
C PHE A 329 -6.71 3.80 4.24
N LEU A 330 -7.41 3.29 3.20
CA LEU A 330 -7.97 4.12 2.14
C LEU A 330 -9.18 4.96 2.62
N LEU A 331 -9.97 4.45 3.56
CA LEU A 331 -11.01 5.22 4.25
C LEU A 331 -10.41 6.35 5.08
N GLU A 332 -9.34 6.07 5.84
CA GLU A 332 -8.65 7.09 6.64
C GLU A 332 -8.12 8.21 5.74
N LEU A 333 -7.43 7.85 4.65
CA LEU A 333 -6.96 8.83 3.67
C LEU A 333 -8.11 9.68 3.13
N ALA A 334 -9.26 9.07 2.83
CA ALA A 334 -10.42 9.79 2.31
C ALA A 334 -11.01 10.76 3.35
N GLU A 335 -11.15 10.34 4.61
CA GLU A 335 -11.69 11.19 5.69
C GLU A 335 -10.71 12.32 6.05
N CYS A 336 -9.39 12.07 6.09
CA CYS A 336 -8.39 13.12 6.28
C CYS A 336 -8.53 14.23 5.23
N ILE A 337 -8.72 13.85 3.97
CA ILE A 337 -8.90 14.80 2.86
C ILE A 337 -10.21 15.58 3.02
N LYS A 338 -11.28 14.87 3.34
CA LYS A 338 -12.64 15.41 3.46
C LYS A 338 -12.77 16.42 4.60
N GLU A 339 -12.17 16.12 5.76
CA GLU A 339 -12.13 17.01 6.93
C GLU A 339 -11.01 18.06 6.82
N GLY A 340 -10.04 17.85 5.93
CA GLY A 340 -8.88 18.72 5.75
C GLY A 340 -7.96 18.70 6.97
N ASP A 341 -7.72 17.49 7.49
CA ASP A 341 -6.87 17.25 8.64
C ASP A 341 -5.44 16.97 8.17
N GLY A 342 -4.59 18.00 8.21
CA GLY A 342 -3.21 17.93 7.77
C GLY A 342 -2.34 17.03 8.64
N GLU A 343 -2.68 16.88 9.92
CA GLU A 343 -1.91 16.07 10.88
C GLU A 343 -2.18 14.59 10.65
N ARG A 344 -3.45 14.19 10.56
CA ARG A 344 -3.82 12.81 10.23
C ARG A 344 -3.32 12.43 8.84
N LEU A 345 -3.40 13.34 7.86
CA LEU A 345 -2.86 13.09 6.52
C LEU A 345 -1.34 12.84 6.55
N TYR A 346 -0.59 13.55 7.39
CA TYR A 346 0.84 13.33 7.58
C TYR A 346 1.15 11.92 8.09
N GLU A 347 0.40 11.42 9.08
CA GLU A 347 0.54 10.04 9.56
C GLU A 347 0.20 9.00 8.49
N VAL A 348 -0.91 9.20 7.78
CA VAL A 348 -1.32 8.35 6.64
C VAL A 348 -0.24 8.30 5.56
N TYR A 349 0.49 9.40 5.35
CA TYR A 349 1.54 9.48 4.34
C TYR A 349 2.79 8.68 4.71
N LYS A 350 3.12 8.50 5.99
CA LYS A 350 4.18 7.56 6.41
C LYS A 350 3.90 6.15 5.90
N LEU A 351 2.65 5.71 6.01
CA LEU A 351 2.17 4.42 5.53
C LEU A 351 2.11 4.37 4.00
N ALA A 352 1.58 5.42 3.38
CA ALA A 352 1.49 5.53 1.93
C ALA A 352 2.87 5.42 1.25
N LEU A 353 3.92 5.99 1.86
CA LEU A 353 5.31 5.88 1.39
C LEU A 353 5.73 4.42 1.20
N LEU A 354 5.47 3.57 2.20
CA LEU A 354 5.81 2.15 2.18
C LEU A 354 5.05 1.40 1.07
N LEU A 355 3.76 1.71 0.91
CA LEU A 355 2.93 1.15 -0.17
C LEU A 355 3.43 1.57 -1.56
N PHE A 356 3.76 2.86 -1.74
CA PHE A 356 4.29 3.36 -3.00
C PHE A 356 5.64 2.70 -3.35
N LYS A 357 6.54 2.59 -2.36
CA LYS A 357 7.87 1.99 -2.57
C LYS A 357 7.78 0.50 -2.88
N SER A 358 7.02 -0.27 -2.08
CA SER A 358 6.89 -1.72 -2.25
C SER A 358 6.26 -2.12 -3.60
N ARG A 359 5.46 -1.24 -4.21
CA ARG A 359 4.78 -1.48 -5.49
C ARG A 359 5.42 -0.80 -6.70
N GLY A 360 6.64 -0.28 -6.55
CA GLY A 360 7.39 0.32 -7.66
C GLY A 360 6.83 1.66 -8.14
N HIS A 361 5.98 2.33 -7.35
CA HIS A 361 5.46 3.66 -7.62
C HIS A 361 6.44 4.73 -7.14
N THR A 362 7.67 4.68 -7.66
CA THR A 362 8.83 5.50 -7.23
C THR A 362 8.55 7.00 -7.23
N LYS A 363 7.83 7.50 -8.26
CA LYS A 363 7.40 8.91 -8.35
C LYS A 363 6.58 9.36 -7.12
N TYR A 364 5.64 8.55 -6.66
CA TYR A 364 4.79 8.89 -5.52
C TYR A 364 5.52 8.67 -4.20
N ALA A 365 6.34 7.61 -4.12
CA ALA A 365 7.21 7.39 -2.96
C ALA A 365 8.16 8.59 -2.74
N TYR A 366 8.78 9.10 -3.80
CA TYR A 366 9.66 10.27 -3.72
C TYR A 366 8.93 11.52 -3.23
N LYS A 367 7.74 11.81 -3.75
CA LYS A 367 6.94 12.98 -3.33
C LYS A 367 6.57 12.92 -1.85
N VAL A 368 6.08 11.77 -1.42
CA VAL A 368 5.70 11.56 -0.03
C VAL A 368 6.94 11.65 0.87
N LEU A 369 8.07 11.06 0.46
CA LEU A 369 9.33 11.18 1.19
C LEU A 369 9.79 12.64 1.30
N LEU A 370 9.75 13.41 0.21
CA LEU A 370 10.10 14.83 0.21
C LEU A 370 9.18 15.64 1.12
N TYR A 371 7.88 15.38 1.09
CA TYR A 371 6.92 16.00 2.00
C TYR A 371 7.23 15.71 3.47
N LEU A 372 7.51 14.43 3.80
CA LEU A 372 7.89 14.05 5.15
C LEU A 372 9.22 14.69 5.55
N ALA A 373 10.21 14.76 4.65
CA ALA A 373 11.48 15.42 4.92
C ALA A 373 11.30 16.92 5.18
N LYS A 374 10.46 17.59 4.38
CA LYS A 374 10.11 19.01 4.58
C LYS A 374 9.58 19.27 5.98
N ILE A 375 8.57 18.51 6.39
CA ILE A 375 7.92 18.66 7.70
C ILE A 375 8.85 18.37 8.87
N ASN A 376 9.69 17.34 8.77
CA ASN A 376 10.47 16.88 9.92
C ASN A 376 11.83 17.58 10.03
N PHE A 377 12.40 18.06 8.92
CA PHE A 377 13.82 18.45 8.90
C PHE A 377 14.14 19.74 8.13
N LEU A 378 13.35 20.13 7.12
CA LEU A 378 13.75 21.23 6.23
C LEU A 378 13.02 22.55 6.50
N LEU A 379 11.81 22.49 7.04
CA LEU A 379 10.95 23.67 7.24
C LEU A 379 10.88 24.07 8.70
N SER A 380 10.70 25.37 8.93
CA SER A 380 10.35 25.90 10.25
C SER A 380 8.97 25.41 10.71
N HIS A 381 8.65 25.66 11.98
CA HIS A 381 7.35 25.27 12.55
C HIS A 381 6.17 25.93 11.80
N GLU A 382 6.30 27.21 11.45
CA GLU A 382 5.27 27.97 10.74
C GLU A 382 5.09 27.51 9.29
N GLU A 383 6.20 27.24 8.60
CA GLU A 383 6.18 26.69 7.24
C GLU A 383 5.60 25.27 7.22
N THR A 384 5.92 24.45 8.24
CA THR A 384 5.34 23.12 8.41
C THR A 384 3.83 23.17 8.63
N PHE A 385 3.35 24.08 9.49
CA PHE A 385 1.92 24.33 9.69
C PHE A 385 1.26 24.80 8.38
N THR A 386 1.90 25.72 7.67
CA THR A 386 1.38 26.18 6.38
C THR A 386 1.29 25.03 5.36
N LEU A 387 2.33 24.21 5.25
CA LEU A 387 2.39 23.11 4.28
C LEU A 387 1.39 22.00 4.58
N LYS A 388 1.21 21.61 5.85
CA LYS A 388 0.28 20.53 6.25
C LYS A 388 -1.18 20.93 6.02
N TRP A 389 -1.56 22.17 6.32
CA TRP A 389 -2.97 22.61 6.28
C TRP A 389 -3.39 23.22 4.94
N ASN A 390 -2.46 23.75 4.12
CA ASN A 390 -2.79 24.31 2.80
C ASN A 390 -2.86 23.27 1.67
N ARG A 391 -3.00 21.98 1.99
CA ARG A 391 -3.13 20.92 0.98
C ARG A 391 -4.58 20.65 0.56
N PHE A 392 -5.54 21.31 1.19
CA PHE A 392 -6.96 21.05 1.01
C PHE A 392 -7.70 22.25 0.41
N TYR A 393 -8.60 21.98 -0.52
CA TYR A 393 -9.44 22.96 -1.19
C TYR A 393 -10.92 22.57 -1.08
N ASN A 394 -11.79 23.55 -0.87
CA ASN A 394 -13.24 23.33 -0.78
C ASN A 394 -13.95 24.07 -1.93
N HIS A 395 -14.26 23.35 -3.01
CA HIS A 395 -14.87 23.95 -4.21
C HIS A 395 -16.31 24.42 -3.98
N HIS A 396 -17.11 23.66 -3.24
CA HIS A 396 -18.57 23.86 -3.15
C HIS A 396 -19.00 24.47 -1.80
N GLY A 397 -18.06 24.73 -0.91
CA GLY A 397 -18.35 25.13 0.47
C GLY A 397 -19.00 24.01 1.28
N GLY A 398 -19.13 24.21 2.60
CA GLY A 398 -19.75 23.28 3.52
C GLY A 398 -18.78 22.28 4.19
N LYS A 399 -19.24 21.70 5.31
CA LYS A 399 -18.47 20.76 6.15
C LYS A 399 -18.27 19.44 5.40
N GLY A 400 -17.05 18.88 5.51
CA GLY A 400 -16.73 17.57 4.94
C GLY A 400 -16.76 17.50 3.41
N LYS A 401 -16.44 18.61 2.72
CA LYS A 401 -16.44 18.70 1.24
C LYS A 401 -15.09 19.13 0.66
N LYS A 402 -14.02 18.99 1.45
CA LYS A 402 -12.67 19.30 1.00
C LYS A 402 -12.12 18.20 0.08
N SER A 403 -11.25 18.61 -0.83
CA SER A 403 -10.46 17.78 -1.73
C SER A 403 -9.00 18.19 -1.65
N LEU A 404 -8.06 17.36 -2.09
CA LEU A 404 -6.67 17.79 -2.22
C LEU A 404 -6.58 18.93 -3.25
N LEU A 405 -5.76 19.94 -2.98
CA LEU A 405 -5.67 21.16 -3.77
C LEU A 405 -5.28 20.86 -5.23
N ILE A 406 -5.97 21.50 -6.17
CA ILE A 406 -5.72 21.41 -7.62
C ILE A 406 -5.61 22.85 -8.13
N LEU A 407 -4.45 23.26 -8.65
CA LEU A 407 -4.39 24.37 -9.61
C LEU A 407 -4.44 23.78 -11.01
N GLY A 408 -5.55 24.06 -11.71
CA GLY A 408 -5.75 23.58 -13.08
C GLY A 408 -7.20 23.43 -13.55
N LYS A 409 -8.21 23.89 -12.80
CA LYS A 409 -9.62 23.88 -13.26
C LYS A 409 -10.31 25.25 -13.22
N ASN A 410 -9.53 26.33 -13.26
CA ASN A 410 -10.03 27.65 -13.60
C ASN A 410 -9.41 28.03 -14.94
N ASN A 411 -10.26 28.19 -15.96
CA ASN A 411 -9.98 28.38 -17.40
C ASN A 411 -10.07 27.09 -18.25
N GLU A 412 -11.28 26.53 -18.33
CA GLU A 412 -12.01 26.50 -19.60
C GLU A 412 -13.39 27.15 -19.38
#